data_AF-A0A562R056-F1
#
_entry.id   AF-A0A562R056-F1
#
_cell.length_a   1.000
_cell.length_b   1.000
_cell.length_c   1.000
_cell.angle_alpha   90.00
_cell.angle_beta   90.00
_cell.angle_gamma   90.00
#
_symmetry.space_group_name_H-M   'P 1'
#
loop_
_entity.id
_entity.type
_entity.pdbx_description
1 polymer ?
#
loop_
_entity_poly.entity_id
_entity_poly.type
_entity_poly.pdbx_seq_one_letter_code
_entity_poly.pdbx_strand_id
1 'polypeptide(L)' 'MNTDYMAEAARHRHVAEEYRTMASCTSDEGLRKVYLRLADDYDSLATNEDRVACNRRLAN' A
#
# COMPACT_ATOMS: atom_id res chain seq x y z
N MET A 1 -16.67 -2.94 14.60
CA MET A 1 -15.65 -1.98 14.11
C MET A 1 -15.91 -1.75 12.64
N ASN A 2 -16.33 -0.54 12.26
CA ASN A 2 -16.49 -0.18 10.86
C ASN A 2 -15.12 0.26 10.35
N THR A 3 -14.33 -0.68 9.84
CA THR A 3 -13.01 -0.38 9.28
C THR A 3 -13.21 0.59 8.12
N ASP A 4 -12.69 1.80 8.26
CA ASP A 4 -12.69 2.78 7.17
C ASP A 4 -11.63 2.35 6.16
N TYR A 5 -12.09 1.61 5.15
CA TYR A 5 -11.25 1.07 4.07
C TYR A 5 -10.57 2.17 3.27
N MET A 6 -11.11 3.40 3.22
CA MET A 6 -10.43 4.51 2.55
C MET A 6 -9.26 5.02 3.39
N ALA A 7 -9.43 5.07 4.71
CA ALA A 7 -8.35 5.44 5.62
C ALA A 7 -7.22 4.39 5.63
N GLU A 8 -7.57 3.10 5.53
CA GLU A 8 -6.58 2.02 5.41
C GLU A 8 -5.84 2.07 4.08
N ALA A 9 -6.55 2.32 2.96
CA ALA A 9 -5.92 2.44 1.65
C ALA A 9 -4.89 3.59 1.62
N ALA A 10 -5.21 4.71 2.26
CA ALA A 10 -4.29 5.83 2.42
C ALA A 10 -3.05 5.46 3.26
N ARG A 11 -3.22 4.69 4.35
CA ARG A 11 -2.10 4.19 5.16
C ARG A 11 -1.20 3.27 4.35
N HIS A 12 -1.77 2.34 3.60
CA HIS A 12 -1.01 1.43 2.77
C HIS A 12 -0.24 2.15 1.65
N ARG A 13 -0.83 3.16 1.01
CA ARG A 13 -0.09 4.02 0.05
C ARG A 13 1.07 4.77 0.69
N HIS A 14 0.87 5.31 1.90
CA HIS A 14 1.94 5.99 2.62
C HIS A 14 3.12 5.05 2.92
N VAL A 15 2.81 3.85 3.42
CA VAL A 15 3.83 2.83 3.70
C VAL A 15 4.55 2.37 2.42
N ALA A 16 3.84 2.24 1.30
CA ALA A 16 4.47 1.95 0.01
C ALA A 16 5.47 3.04 -0.42
N GLU A 17 5.14 4.30 -0.19
CA GLU A 17 6.02 5.44 -0.47
C GLU A 17 7.24 5.49 0.46
N GLU A 18 7.08 5.12 1.74
CA GLU A 18 8.20 4.96 2.67
C GLU A 18 9.17 3.87 2.18
N TYR A 19 8.66 2.72 1.75
CA TYR A 19 9.51 1.65 1.20
C TYR A 19 10.22 2.05 -0.10
N ARG A 20 9.58 2.83 -0.98
CA ARG A 20 10.23 3.41 -2.17
C ARG A 20 11.36 4.37 -1.77
N THR A 21 11.13 5.18 -0.75
CA THR A 21 12.14 6.09 -0.21
C THR A 21 13.32 5.31 0.37
N MET A 22 13.06 4.27 1.18
CA MET A 22 14.10 3.38 1.71
C MET A 22 14.88 2.68 0.58
N ALA A 23 14.19 2.19 -0.45
CA ALA A 23 14.82 1.61 -1.64
C ALA A 23 15.73 2.62 -2.36
N SER A 24 15.33 3.90 -2.45
CA SER A 24 16.14 4.95 -3.07
C SER A 24 17.43 5.28 -2.30
N CYS A 25 17.39 5.14 -0.97
CA CYS A 25 18.55 5.33 -0.09
C CYS A 25 19.43 4.08 0.04
N THR A 26 18.99 2.93 -0.48
CA THR A 26 19.67 1.64 -0.30
C THR A 26 20.62 1.36 -1.45
N SER A 27 21.91 1.24 -1.15
CA SER A 27 22.95 0.86 -2.13
C SER A 27 23.03 -0.64 -2.40
N ASP A 28 22.56 -1.47 -1.46
CA ASP A 28 22.50 -2.92 -1.63
C ASP A 28 21.36 -3.30 -2.60
N GLU A 29 21.71 -3.92 -3.72
CA GLU A 29 20.74 -4.22 -4.77
C GLU A 29 19.69 -5.27 -4.33
N GLY A 30 20.08 -6.22 -3.49
CA GLY A 30 19.19 -7.26 -2.99
C GLY A 30 18.14 -6.67 -2.05
N LEU A 31 18.59 -5.87 -1.09
CA LEU A 31 17.73 -5.19 -0.14
C LEU A 31 16.84 -4.15 -0.84
N ARG A 32 17.36 -3.43 -1.83
CA ARG A 32 16.58 -2.51 -2.67
C ARG A 32 15.43 -3.23 -3.38
N LYS A 33 15.67 -4.41 -3.96
CA LYS A 33 14.63 -5.22 -4.61
C LYS A 33 13.56 -5.68 -3.61
N VAL A 34 13.95 -6.03 -2.38
CA VAL A 34 12.99 -6.40 -1.32
C VAL A 34 12.12 -5.21 -0.95
N TYR A 35 12.70 -4.01 -0.77
CA TYR A 35 11.93 -2.81 -0.47
C TYR A 35 10.97 -2.41 -1.59
N LEU A 36 11.39 -2.51 -2.85
CA LEU A 36 10.49 -2.25 -3.98
C LEU A 36 9.33 -3.24 -4.03
N ARG A 37 9.59 -4.53 -3.76
CA ARG A 37 8.54 -5.55 -3.70
C ARG A 37 7.55 -5.28 -2.57
N LEU A 38 8.05 -4.89 -1.40
CA LEU A 38 7.19 -4.48 -0.28
C LEU A 38 6.32 -3.28 -0.66
N ALA A 39 6.88 -2.27 -1.34
CA ALA A 39 6.10 -1.14 -1.82
C ALA A 39 4.96 -1.56 -2.76
N ASP A 40 5.23 -2.47 -3.70
CA ASP A 40 4.22 -2.99 -4.62
C ASP A 40 3.14 -3.83 -3.92
N ASP A 41 3.52 -4.62 -2.90
CA ASP A 41 2.57 -5.38 -2.08
C ASP A 41 1.63 -4.43 -1.31
N TYR A 42 2.15 -3.35 -0.73
CA TYR A 42 1.34 -2.34 -0.04
C TYR A 42 0.43 -1.54 -0.99
N ASP A 43 0.88 -1.20 -2.20
CA ASP A 43 0.01 -0.57 -3.20
C ASP A 43 -1.11 -1.51 -3.67
N SER A 44 -0.82 -2.81 -3.75
CA SER A 44 -1.82 -3.83 -4.05
C SER A 44 -2.87 -3.93 -2.93
N LEU A 45 -2.45 -3.86 -1.66
CA LEU A 45 -3.36 -3.81 -0.52
C LEU A 45 -4.23 -2.56 -0.55
N ALA A 46 -3.66 -1.38 -0.79
CA ALA A 46 -4.41 -0.13 -0.91
C ALA A 46 -5.45 -0.20 -2.03
N THR A 47 -5.08 -0.77 -3.18
CA THR A 47 -5.99 -0.96 -4.32
C THR A 47 -7.12 -1.92 -3.96
N ASN A 48 -6.83 -2.98 -3.20
CA ASN A 48 -7.84 -3.92 -2.76
C ASN A 48 -8.84 -3.27 -1.78
N GLU A 49 -8.35 -2.42 -0.88
CA GLU A 49 -9.19 -1.69 0.07
C GLU A 49 -10.05 -0.64 -0.58
N ASP A 50 -9.53 0.10 -1.57
CA ASP A 50 -10.33 0.98 -2.41
C ASP A 50 -11.46 0.22 -3.13
N ARG A 51 -11.17 -0.99 -3.64
CA ARG A 51 -12.19 -1.84 -4.26
C ARG A 51 -13.24 -2.29 -3.25
N VAL A 52 -12.85 -2.66 -2.03
CA VAL A 52 -13.79 -3.03 -0.96
C VAL A 52 -14.65 -1.83 -0.55
N ALA A 53 -14.06 -0.64 -0.43
CA ALA A 53 -14.77 0.60 -0.14
C ALA A 53 -15.81 0.92 -1.22
N CYS A 54 -15.42 0.85 -2.50
CA CYS A 54 -16.33 1.04 -3.63
C CYS A 54 -17.47 0.02 -3.65
N ASN A 55 -17.16 -1.27 -3.45
CA ASN A 55 -18.18 -2.33 -3.42
C ASN A 55 -19.18 -2.12 -2.27
N ARG A 56 -18.72 -1.70 -1.09
CA ARG A 56 -19.62 -1.37 0.04
C ARG A 56 -20.49 -0.15 -0.21
N ARG A 57 -20.00 0.84 -0.96
CA ARG A 57 -20.80 2.00 -1.38
C ARG A 57 -21.86 1.65 -2.41
N LEU A 58 -21.60 0.68 -3.29
CA LEU A 58 -22.56 0.20 -4.29
C LEU A 58 -23.61 -0.77 -3.73
N ALA A 59 -23.33 -1.39 -2.57
CA ALA A 59 -24.22 -2.35 -1.91
C ALA A 59 -25.18 -1.74 -0.86
N ASN A 60 -25.09 -0.42 -0.62
CA ASN A 60 -26.07 0.36 0.18
C ASN A 60 -26.89 1.25 -0.75
#